data_AF-A0A922S1H8-F1
#
_entry.id   AF-A0A922S1H8-F1
#
_cell.length_a   1.000
_cell.length_b   1.000
_cell.length_c   1.000
_cell.angle_alpha   90.00
_cell.angle_beta   90.00
_cell.angle_gamma   90.00
#
_symmetry.space_group_name_H-M   'P 1'
#
loop_
_entity.id
_entity.type
_entity.pdbx_description
1 polymer ?
#
loop_
_entity_poly.entity_id
_entity_poly.type
_entity_poly.pdbx_seq_one_letter_code
_entity_poly.pdbx_strand_id
1 'polypeptide(L)'
;MRVHPSRRVAEVWMDEYKEYLYKRRPRYRDLDAGDLTKQRKIREKLKCKSFKWFMTEIAFDLVKKYPLIEPISKADGEIRSVADSYLCLDAMGANEYTPVKLRPCTKDNPNAISIQKFEYSYHEDIRVIKQESCLDVPDSKNKAVVILYPCHGQGGNQQWKIRPTNRNKSNPLHLVLGASGACLDSDPKNRLVFVKSCDYTSPTQSWTWEKLKIDVAEHSMKEAGL
;
A
#
# COMPACT_ATOMS: atom_id res chain seq x y z
N MET A 1 -19.85 -16.16 23.58
CA MET A 1 -18.97 -15.53 22.56
C MET A 1 -19.39 -16.05 21.19
N ARG A 2 -19.40 -15.24 20.13
CA ARG A 2 -19.82 -15.72 18.79
C ARG A 2 -18.65 -16.42 18.12
N VAL A 3 -18.85 -17.68 17.73
CA VAL A 3 -17.85 -18.49 17.03
C VAL A 3 -17.47 -17.85 15.69
N HIS A 4 -16.18 -17.73 15.40
CA HIS A 4 -15.69 -17.05 14.20
C HIS A 4 -15.31 -18.02 13.07
N PRO A 5 -15.97 -17.98 11.90
CA PRO A 5 -15.81 -18.99 10.84
C PRO A 5 -14.37 -19.05 10.28
N SER A 6 -13.73 -17.91 10.03
CA SER A 6 -12.36 -17.88 9.49
C SER A 6 -11.33 -18.45 10.46
N ARG A 7 -11.56 -18.32 11.78
CA ARG A 7 -10.67 -18.90 12.81
C ARG A 7 -10.77 -20.41 12.81
N ARG A 8 -11.99 -20.95 12.68
CA ARG A 8 -12.24 -22.40 12.57
C ARG A 8 -11.51 -23.02 11.38
N VAL A 9 -11.61 -22.38 10.21
CA VAL A 9 -10.95 -22.86 9.00
C VAL A 9 -9.43 -22.88 9.20
N ALA A 10 -8.86 -21.78 9.69
CA ALA A 10 -7.42 -21.69 9.95
C ALA A 10 -6.92 -22.77 10.92
N GLU A 11 -7.66 -23.02 12.01
CA GLU A 11 -7.28 -24.01 13.02
C GLU A 11 -7.31 -25.47 12.55
N VAL A 12 -8.20 -25.78 11.61
CA VAL A 12 -8.38 -27.15 11.10
C VAL A 12 -7.48 -27.41 9.90
N TRP A 13 -7.29 -26.44 9.01
CA TRP A 13 -6.74 -26.69 7.67
C TRP A 13 -5.40 -26.04 7.39
N MET A 14 -5.04 -24.94 8.07
CA MET A 14 -3.87 -24.13 7.69
C MET A 14 -2.57 -24.50 8.41
N ASP A 15 -2.55 -25.54 9.24
CA ASP A 15 -1.36 -26.01 9.97
C ASP A 15 -0.56 -24.85 10.62
N GLU A 16 0.75 -24.77 10.41
CA GLU A 16 1.61 -23.66 10.88
C GLU A 16 1.33 -22.33 10.18
N TYR A 17 0.72 -22.33 8.98
CA TYR A 17 0.50 -21.10 8.20
C TYR A 17 -0.56 -20.18 8.81
N LYS A 18 -1.40 -20.70 9.71
CA LYS A 18 -2.33 -19.87 10.50
C LYS A 18 -1.61 -18.80 11.32
N GLU A 19 -0.35 -19.02 11.68
CA GLU A 19 0.44 -18.04 12.42
C GLU A 19 0.73 -16.78 11.59
N TYR A 20 0.88 -16.88 10.26
CA TYR A 20 1.00 -15.70 9.39
C TYR A 20 -0.28 -14.87 9.39
N LEU A 21 -1.45 -15.52 9.38
CA LEU A 21 -2.74 -14.84 9.53
C LEU A 21 -2.84 -14.11 10.88
N TYR A 22 -2.44 -14.77 11.96
CA TYR A 22 -2.53 -14.18 13.30
C TYR A 22 -1.51 -13.07 13.55
N LYS A 23 -0.32 -13.12 12.93
CA LYS A 23 0.64 -12.02 12.97
C LYS A 23 0.08 -10.75 12.31
N ARG A 24 -0.61 -10.89 11.17
CA ARG A 24 -1.23 -9.74 10.48
C ARG A 24 -2.48 -9.23 11.17
N ARG A 25 -3.28 -10.12 11.74
CA ARG A 25 -4.52 -9.78 12.45
C ARG A 25 -4.49 -10.36 13.87
N PRO A 26 -3.75 -9.73 14.81
CA PRO A 26 -3.57 -10.26 16.17
C PRO A 26 -4.88 -10.63 16.88
N ARG A 27 -5.94 -9.85 16.66
CA ARG A 27 -7.29 -10.10 17.19
C ARG A 27 -7.81 -11.50 16.87
N TYR A 28 -7.36 -12.14 15.79
CA TYR A 28 -7.78 -13.51 15.46
C TYR A 28 -7.35 -14.54 16.51
N ARG A 29 -6.37 -14.25 17.36
CA ARG A 29 -6.00 -15.13 18.49
C ARG A 29 -7.06 -15.18 19.58
N ASP A 30 -7.77 -14.07 19.77
CA ASP A 30 -8.78 -13.91 20.83
C ASP A 30 -10.17 -14.37 20.38
N LEU A 31 -10.32 -14.75 19.11
CA LEU A 31 -11.59 -15.21 18.56
C LEU A 31 -11.88 -16.65 18.96
N ASP A 32 -13.09 -16.88 19.43
CA ASP A 32 -13.59 -18.22 19.75
C ASP A 32 -13.72 -19.08 18.48
N ALA A 33 -13.01 -20.21 18.47
CA ALA A 33 -13.08 -21.20 17.42
C ALA A 33 -14.17 -22.26 17.70
N GLY A 34 -14.70 -22.36 18.92
CA GLY A 34 -15.57 -23.43 19.37
C GLY A 34 -14.93 -24.82 19.28
N ASP A 35 -15.73 -25.87 19.41
CA ASP A 35 -15.26 -27.25 19.23
C ASP A 35 -14.95 -27.55 17.75
N LEU A 36 -13.77 -28.14 17.53
CA LEU A 36 -13.22 -28.52 16.24
C LEU A 36 -12.96 -30.03 16.11
N THR A 37 -13.32 -30.83 17.13
CA THR A 37 -13.04 -32.26 17.20
C THR A 37 -13.58 -33.01 15.98
N LYS A 38 -14.83 -32.73 15.59
CA LYS A 38 -15.45 -33.36 14.41
C LYS A 38 -14.72 -33.02 13.12
N GLN A 39 -14.31 -31.75 12.96
CA GLN A 39 -13.61 -31.27 11.77
C GLN A 39 -12.20 -31.87 11.65
N ARG A 40 -11.46 -31.97 12.76
CA ARG A 40 -10.15 -32.63 12.81
C ARG A 40 -10.25 -34.12 12.46
N LYS A 41 -11.22 -34.84 13.02
CA LYS A 41 -11.49 -36.26 12.70
C LYS A 41 -11.79 -36.47 11.21
N ILE A 42 -12.51 -35.55 10.55
CA ILE A 42 -12.75 -35.64 9.10
C ILE A 42 -11.44 -35.53 8.33
N ARG A 43 -10.57 -34.57 8.66
CA ARG A 43 -9.28 -34.38 8.00
C ARG A 43 -8.38 -35.62 8.15
N GLU A 44 -8.36 -36.21 9.35
CA GLU A 44 -7.63 -37.44 9.65
C GLU A 44 -8.19 -38.64 8.86
N LYS A 45 -9.52 -38.84 8.89
CA LYS A 45 -10.20 -39.93 8.18
C LYS A 45 -9.93 -39.90 6.67
N LEU A 46 -9.91 -38.70 6.08
CA LEU A 46 -9.68 -38.51 4.66
C LEU A 46 -8.19 -38.57 4.27
N LYS A 47 -7.27 -38.73 5.23
CA LYS A 47 -5.81 -38.75 5.01
C LYS A 47 -5.35 -37.55 4.18
N CYS A 48 -5.90 -36.37 4.49
CA CYS A 48 -5.56 -35.13 3.79
C CYS A 48 -4.07 -34.82 3.89
N LYS A 49 -3.51 -34.23 2.83
CA LYS A 49 -2.12 -33.73 2.83
C LYS A 49 -1.98 -32.50 3.74
N SER A 50 -0.74 -32.12 4.04
CA SER A 50 -0.43 -30.92 4.82
C SER A 50 -0.74 -29.65 4.04
N PHE A 51 -0.97 -28.55 4.75
CA PHE A 51 -1.15 -27.25 4.14
C PHE A 51 0.13 -26.76 3.46
N LYS A 52 1.31 -27.13 3.98
CA LYS A 52 2.59 -26.89 3.31
C LYS A 52 2.60 -27.49 1.90
N TRP A 53 2.19 -28.75 1.74
CA TRP A 53 2.08 -29.38 0.41
C TRP A 53 1.13 -28.61 -0.51
N PHE A 54 -0.01 -28.14 0.02
CA PHE A 54 -0.94 -27.32 -0.76
C PHE A 54 -0.29 -26.01 -1.23
N MET A 55 0.42 -25.31 -0.33
CA MET A 55 1.09 -24.04 -0.64
C MET A 55 2.27 -24.20 -1.59
N THR A 56 2.95 -25.36 -1.62
CA THR A 56 4.10 -25.59 -2.52
C THR A 56 3.73 -26.21 -3.86
N GLU A 57 2.72 -27.09 -3.91
CA GLU A 57 2.38 -27.83 -5.13
C GLU A 57 1.17 -27.26 -5.86
N ILE A 58 0.18 -26.73 -5.13
CA ILE A 58 -1.10 -26.30 -5.70
C ILE A 58 -1.18 -24.77 -5.81
N ALA A 59 -0.81 -24.06 -4.74
CA ALA A 59 -0.89 -22.60 -4.64
C ALA A 59 0.52 -21.95 -4.63
N PHE A 60 1.44 -22.47 -5.44
CA PHE A 60 2.85 -22.06 -5.47
C PHE A 60 3.06 -20.59 -5.91
N ASP A 61 2.13 -20.05 -6.68
CA ASP A 61 2.14 -18.68 -7.18
C ASP A 61 1.52 -17.68 -6.19
N LEU A 62 0.73 -18.17 -5.22
CA LEU A 62 0.05 -17.32 -4.24
C LEU A 62 1.05 -16.47 -3.45
N VAL A 63 2.17 -17.06 -3.01
CA VAL A 63 3.21 -16.35 -2.24
C VAL A 63 3.99 -15.34 -3.07
N LYS A 64 4.00 -15.45 -4.40
CA LYS A 64 4.63 -14.46 -5.28
C LYS A 64 3.82 -13.16 -5.32
N LYS A 65 2.50 -13.25 -5.16
CA LYS A 65 1.59 -12.11 -5.14
C LYS A 65 1.27 -11.62 -3.72
N TYR A 66 1.13 -12.54 -2.78
CA TYR A 66 0.80 -12.31 -1.39
C TYR A 66 1.87 -12.97 -0.50
N PRO A 67 3.04 -12.34 -0.33
CA PRO A 67 4.15 -12.92 0.42
C PRO A 67 3.71 -13.23 1.85
N LEU A 68 4.24 -14.29 2.47
CA LEU A 68 3.82 -14.71 3.82
C LEU A 68 4.10 -13.65 4.89
N ILE A 69 5.20 -12.90 4.72
CA ILE A 69 5.56 -11.71 5.49
C ILE A 69 5.45 -10.54 4.53
N GLU A 70 4.60 -9.56 4.85
CA GLU A 70 4.50 -8.36 4.01
C GLU A 70 5.77 -7.52 4.15
N PRO A 71 6.42 -7.15 3.03
CA PRO A 71 7.56 -6.26 3.07
C PRO A 71 7.18 -4.88 3.62
N ILE A 72 8.18 -4.21 4.18
CA ILE A 72 8.03 -2.87 4.75
C ILE A 72 7.83 -1.86 3.60
N SER A 73 6.86 -0.96 3.74
CA SER A 73 6.64 0.16 2.82
C SER A 73 7.89 1.05 2.69
N LYS A 74 8.28 1.42 1.46
CA LYS A 74 9.48 2.26 1.19
C LYS A 74 9.37 3.66 1.77
N ALA A 75 8.15 4.16 1.93
CA ALA A 75 7.86 5.45 2.53
C ALA A 75 6.53 5.43 3.28
N ASP A 76 6.39 6.24 4.32
CA ASP A 76 5.11 6.46 5.02
C ASP A 76 5.00 7.87 5.61
N GLY A 77 3.75 8.33 5.78
CA GLY A 77 3.40 9.60 6.41
C GLY A 77 2.91 10.66 5.41
N GLU A 78 3.13 11.93 5.74
CA GLU A 78 2.76 13.06 4.86
C GLU A 78 3.64 13.12 3.60
N ILE A 79 3.03 13.54 2.48
CA ILE A 79 3.73 13.86 1.22
C ILE A 79 3.65 15.37 1.02
N ARG A 80 4.77 16.07 1.25
CA ARG A 80 4.89 17.53 1.17
C ARG A 80 5.36 17.98 -0.21
N SER A 81 4.75 19.03 -0.75
CA SER A 81 5.24 19.67 -1.96
C SER A 81 6.50 20.47 -1.65
N VAL A 82 7.53 20.35 -2.49
CA VAL A 82 8.75 21.19 -2.36
C VAL A 82 8.47 22.63 -2.84
N ALA A 83 7.52 22.83 -3.76
CA ALA A 83 7.13 24.16 -4.22
C ALA A 83 6.44 25.01 -3.15
N ASP A 84 5.77 24.38 -2.17
CA ASP A 84 5.20 25.04 -1.00
C ASP A 84 5.18 24.05 0.18
N SER A 85 6.10 24.24 1.12
CA SER A 85 6.30 23.33 2.25
C SER A 85 5.14 23.32 3.26
N TYR A 86 4.22 24.27 3.17
CA TYR A 86 2.99 24.30 3.97
C TYR A 86 1.91 23.37 3.41
N LEU A 87 2.05 22.92 2.15
CA LEU A 87 1.05 22.12 1.45
C LEU A 87 1.46 20.65 1.33
N CYS A 88 0.52 19.79 1.73
CA CYS A 88 0.61 18.34 1.66
C CYS A 88 -0.44 17.77 0.70
N LEU A 89 -0.13 16.63 0.10
CA LEU A 89 -1.13 15.81 -0.58
C LEU A 89 -2.21 15.41 0.42
N ASP A 90 -3.47 15.54 0.02
CA ASP A 90 -4.61 15.31 0.89
C ASP A 90 -5.73 14.59 0.12
N ALA A 91 -6.21 13.51 0.76
CA ALA A 91 -7.24 12.61 0.27
C ALA A 91 -8.63 12.90 0.86
N MET A 92 -8.82 13.98 1.64
CA MET A 92 -10.10 14.32 2.23
C MET A 92 -11.15 14.60 1.15
N GLY A 93 -12.16 13.74 1.08
CA GLY A 93 -13.24 13.81 0.11
C GLY A 93 -12.87 13.30 -1.30
N ALA A 94 -11.65 12.78 -1.48
CA ALA A 94 -11.23 12.17 -2.74
C ALA A 94 -11.90 10.80 -2.94
N ASN A 95 -12.27 10.51 -4.19
CA ASN A 95 -12.88 9.26 -4.64
C ASN A 95 -12.69 9.13 -6.17
N GLU A 96 -13.43 8.24 -6.83
CA GLU A 96 -13.30 7.98 -8.27
C GLU A 96 -13.64 9.20 -9.16
N TYR A 97 -14.39 10.16 -8.63
CA TYR A 97 -14.84 11.36 -9.33
C TYR A 97 -14.20 12.64 -8.80
N THR A 98 -13.79 12.65 -7.53
CA THR A 98 -13.18 13.79 -6.86
C THR A 98 -11.68 13.55 -6.68
N PRO A 99 -10.81 14.38 -7.29
CA PRO A 99 -9.37 14.16 -7.22
C PRO A 99 -8.79 14.50 -5.85
N VAL A 100 -7.61 13.94 -5.57
CA VAL A 100 -6.76 14.38 -4.45
C VAL A 100 -6.26 15.80 -4.70
N LYS A 101 -6.03 16.54 -3.62
CA LYS A 101 -5.70 17.99 -3.68
C LYS A 101 -4.55 18.31 -2.74
N LEU A 102 -4.08 19.55 -2.81
CA LEU A 102 -3.19 20.11 -1.81
C LEU A 102 -3.98 20.79 -0.68
N ARG A 103 -3.64 20.48 0.57
CA ARG A 103 -4.15 21.17 1.75
C ARG A 103 -3.01 21.51 2.71
N PRO A 104 -3.22 22.46 3.65
CA PRO A 104 -2.29 22.67 4.75
C PRO A 104 -1.91 21.34 5.42
N CYS A 105 -0.62 21.14 5.67
CA CYS A 105 -0.13 19.92 6.29
C CYS A 105 -0.71 19.72 7.70
N THR A 106 -1.22 18.52 8.01
CA THR A 106 -1.88 18.21 9.28
C THR A 106 -0.94 18.42 10.48
N LYS A 107 0.35 18.09 10.36
CA LYS A 107 1.34 18.35 11.41
C LYS A 107 1.50 19.82 11.77
N ASP A 108 1.26 20.70 10.80
CA ASP A 108 1.39 22.14 10.97
C ASP A 108 0.06 22.77 11.42
N ASN A 109 -1.04 22.02 11.34
CA ASN A 109 -2.37 22.37 11.86
C ASN A 109 -3.15 21.11 12.30
N PRO A 110 -2.95 20.63 13.56
CA PRO A 110 -3.56 19.39 14.04
C PRO A 110 -5.09 19.38 14.07
N ASN A 111 -5.72 20.56 14.04
CA ASN A 111 -7.17 20.71 14.05
C ASN A 111 -7.78 20.61 12.64
N ALA A 112 -6.96 20.52 11.58
CA ALA A 112 -7.43 20.38 10.22
C ALA A 112 -7.99 18.97 9.97
N ILE A 113 -9.28 18.89 9.63
CA ILE A 113 -9.92 17.66 9.16
C ILE A 113 -9.30 17.29 7.81
N SER A 114 -8.44 16.26 7.81
CA SER A 114 -7.56 15.93 6.69
C SER A 114 -7.23 14.44 6.65
N ILE A 115 -6.91 13.91 5.46
CA ILE A 115 -6.41 12.54 5.27
C ILE A 115 -5.11 12.68 4.48
N GLN A 116 -3.98 12.74 5.19
CA GLN A 116 -2.66 13.04 4.59
C GLN A 116 -1.61 11.98 4.89
N LYS A 117 -2.00 10.85 5.47
CA LYS A 117 -1.09 9.74 5.76
C LYS A 117 -1.15 8.72 4.64
N PHE A 118 -0.09 8.65 3.86
CA PHE A 118 0.07 7.70 2.78
C PHE A 118 1.18 6.70 3.09
N GLU A 119 1.19 5.58 2.38
CA GLU A 119 2.33 4.69 2.29
C GLU A 119 2.66 4.38 0.83
N TYR A 120 3.95 4.22 0.54
CA TYR A 120 4.41 3.62 -0.71
C TYR A 120 4.66 2.14 -0.47
N SER A 121 3.80 1.28 -1.00
CA SER A 121 3.83 -0.15 -0.68
C SER A 121 4.82 -0.94 -1.53
N TYR A 122 4.97 -2.22 -1.19
CA TYR A 122 5.78 -3.16 -1.98
C TYR A 122 5.20 -3.50 -3.35
N HIS A 123 3.91 -3.21 -3.59
CA HIS A 123 3.30 -3.31 -4.92
C HIS A 123 3.64 -2.12 -5.83
N GLU A 124 4.49 -1.21 -5.36
CA GLU A 124 4.80 0.05 -6.04
C GLU A 124 3.56 0.92 -6.27
N ASP A 125 2.61 0.88 -5.35
CA ASP A 125 1.46 1.78 -5.30
C ASP A 125 1.59 2.79 -4.15
N ILE A 126 0.88 3.91 -4.25
CA ILE A 126 0.74 4.89 -3.17
C ILE A 126 -0.69 4.82 -2.67
N ARG A 127 -0.89 4.53 -1.39
CA ARG A 127 -2.23 4.36 -0.80
C ARG A 127 -2.38 5.05 0.53
N VAL A 128 -3.62 5.37 0.87
CA VAL A 128 -3.95 5.98 2.16
C VAL A 128 -3.79 4.93 3.27
N ILE A 129 -3.03 5.24 4.32
CA ILE A 129 -2.81 4.32 5.44
C ILE A 129 -4.15 3.93 6.07
N LYS A 130 -4.34 2.61 6.29
CA LYS A 130 -5.58 1.97 6.80
C LYS A 130 -6.77 2.02 5.85
N GLN A 131 -6.58 2.39 4.58
CA GLN A 131 -7.58 2.26 3.52
C GLN A 131 -7.04 1.36 2.41
N GLU A 132 -7.93 0.71 1.66
CA GLU A 132 -7.58 -0.13 0.51
C GLU A 132 -7.71 0.65 -0.81
N SER A 133 -7.39 1.95 -0.79
CA SER A 133 -7.51 2.86 -1.93
C SER A 133 -6.17 3.47 -2.31
N CYS A 134 -5.85 3.39 -3.60
CA CYS A 134 -4.60 3.79 -4.21
C CYS A 134 -4.76 5.08 -5.02
N LEU A 135 -3.68 5.84 -5.16
CA LEU A 135 -3.58 6.92 -6.13
C LEU A 135 -3.63 6.34 -7.53
N ASP A 136 -4.66 6.72 -8.28
CA ASP A 136 -4.96 6.23 -9.62
C ASP A 136 -5.05 7.40 -10.60
N VAL A 137 -4.52 7.21 -11.80
CA VAL A 137 -4.61 8.16 -12.91
C VAL A 137 -5.39 7.55 -14.07
N PRO A 138 -6.70 7.82 -14.19
CA PRO A 138 -7.57 7.10 -15.12
C PRO A 138 -7.42 7.54 -16.59
N ASP A 139 -6.79 8.68 -16.84
CA ASP A 139 -6.67 9.31 -18.15
C ASP A 139 -5.20 9.50 -18.53
N SER A 140 -4.87 9.36 -19.81
CA SER A 140 -3.51 9.55 -20.35
C SER A 140 -3.22 10.99 -20.78
N LYS A 141 -4.22 11.88 -20.71
CA LYS A 141 -4.06 13.29 -21.10
C LYS A 141 -3.04 14.03 -20.25
N ASN A 142 -2.45 15.07 -20.84
CA ASN A 142 -1.63 16.02 -20.08
C ASN A 142 -2.46 16.69 -18.97
N LYS A 143 -1.89 16.81 -17.77
CA LYS A 143 -2.58 17.26 -16.56
C LYS A 143 -3.77 16.38 -16.17
N ALA A 144 -3.72 15.07 -16.46
CA ALA A 144 -4.68 14.12 -15.91
C ALA A 144 -4.65 14.19 -14.38
N VAL A 145 -5.83 14.22 -13.78
CA VAL A 145 -5.99 14.33 -12.33
C VAL A 145 -5.69 12.99 -11.66
N VAL A 146 -5.31 13.06 -10.39
CA VAL A 146 -5.09 11.87 -9.55
C VAL A 146 -6.32 11.68 -8.66
N ILE A 147 -6.88 10.48 -8.64
CA ILE A 147 -8.07 10.11 -7.86
C ILE A 147 -7.74 8.99 -6.87
N LEU A 148 -8.71 8.60 -6.06
CA LEU A 148 -8.64 7.36 -5.27
C LEU A 148 -9.50 6.28 -5.90
N TYR A 149 -8.90 5.12 -6.14
CA TYR A 149 -9.56 3.93 -6.66
C TYR A 149 -9.13 2.69 -5.85
N PRO A 150 -9.95 1.61 -5.76
CA PRO A 150 -9.53 0.38 -5.11
C PRO A 150 -8.18 -0.14 -5.64
N CYS A 151 -7.28 -0.47 -4.71
CA CYS A 151 -5.96 -1.01 -5.06
C CYS A 151 -6.08 -2.39 -5.72
N HIS A 152 -5.63 -2.54 -6.97
CA HIS A 152 -5.73 -3.83 -7.69
C HIS A 152 -4.39 -4.56 -7.87
N GLY A 153 -3.25 -3.90 -7.64
CA GLY A 153 -1.92 -4.52 -7.67
C GLY A 153 -1.49 -5.07 -9.04
N GLN A 154 -2.02 -4.51 -10.14
CA GLN A 154 -1.69 -4.92 -11.51
C GLN A 154 -0.67 -3.97 -12.17
N GLY A 155 -0.18 -2.98 -11.43
CA GLY A 155 0.68 -1.93 -11.96
C GLY A 155 -0.08 -0.93 -12.83
N GLY A 156 0.60 -0.31 -13.80
CA GLY A 156 -0.02 0.61 -14.77
C GLY A 156 -0.39 1.96 -14.17
N ASN A 157 -1.68 2.30 -14.17
CA ASN A 157 -2.22 3.59 -13.73
C ASN A 157 -2.25 3.77 -12.19
N GLN A 158 -2.03 2.68 -11.44
CA GLN A 158 -1.82 2.71 -9.98
C GLN A 158 -0.36 2.49 -9.58
N GLN A 159 0.54 2.28 -10.54
CA GLN A 159 1.95 2.08 -10.26
C GLN A 159 2.66 3.42 -10.21
N TRP A 160 3.50 3.60 -9.21
CA TRP A 160 4.34 4.76 -9.02
C TRP A 160 5.78 4.28 -8.83
N LYS A 161 6.74 4.94 -9.48
CA LYS A 161 8.17 4.73 -9.29
C LYS A 161 8.73 5.93 -8.55
N ILE A 162 9.48 5.66 -7.49
CA ILE A 162 10.25 6.70 -6.80
C ILE A 162 11.56 6.92 -7.56
N ARG A 163 11.80 8.15 -8.00
CA ARG A 163 13.08 8.58 -8.57
C ARG A 163 13.75 9.59 -7.63
N PRO A 164 14.82 9.21 -6.94
CA PRO A 164 15.55 10.14 -6.09
C PRO A 164 16.17 11.30 -6.86
N THR A 165 16.21 12.47 -6.23
CA THR A 165 16.91 13.66 -6.76
C THR A 165 18.41 13.63 -6.49
N ASN A 166 18.86 12.74 -5.59
CA ASN A 166 20.25 12.61 -5.17
C ASN A 166 20.67 11.13 -5.09
N ARG A 167 21.99 10.89 -5.05
CA ARG A 167 22.56 9.54 -5.00
C ARG A 167 22.27 8.79 -3.71
N ASN A 168 21.99 9.51 -2.62
CA ASN A 168 21.78 8.92 -1.30
C ASN A 168 20.34 8.40 -1.11
N LYS A 169 19.53 8.40 -2.17
CA LYS A 169 18.11 7.98 -2.15
C LYS A 169 17.29 8.71 -1.08
N SER A 170 17.65 9.94 -0.71
CA SER A 170 16.93 10.73 0.30
C SER A 170 15.95 11.70 -0.35
N ASN A 171 15.09 12.32 0.46
CA ASN A 171 14.25 13.43 0.01
C ASN A 171 15.10 14.58 -0.57
N PRO A 172 14.53 15.37 -1.51
CA PRO A 172 13.24 15.16 -2.17
C PRO A 172 13.30 14.09 -3.27
N LEU A 173 12.13 13.66 -3.75
CA LEU A 173 11.97 12.59 -4.73
C LEU A 173 10.95 13.02 -5.81
N HIS A 174 11.06 12.43 -6.99
CA HIS A 174 9.99 12.48 -7.99
C HIS A 174 9.15 11.20 -7.94
N LEU A 175 7.84 11.34 -8.12
CA LEU A 175 6.90 10.23 -8.21
C LEU A 175 6.47 10.07 -9.67
N VAL A 176 6.86 8.97 -10.29
CA VAL A 176 6.71 8.73 -11.73
C VAL A 176 5.65 7.67 -11.96
N LEU A 177 4.58 7.99 -12.70
CA LEU A 177 3.51 7.07 -13.03
C LEU A 177 4.04 5.93 -13.93
N GLY A 178 3.73 4.69 -13.58
CA GLY A 178 4.19 3.50 -14.30
C GLY A 178 3.60 3.37 -15.70
N ALA A 179 2.32 3.72 -15.89
CA ALA A 179 1.64 3.62 -17.18
C ALA A 179 2.22 4.50 -18.29
N SER A 180 2.59 5.75 -17.97
CA SER A 180 2.98 6.75 -18.98
C SER A 180 4.38 7.33 -18.79
N GLY A 181 5.01 7.10 -17.64
CA GLY A 181 6.27 7.76 -17.27
C GLY A 181 6.10 9.25 -16.91
N ALA A 182 4.87 9.76 -16.82
CA ALA A 182 4.60 11.12 -16.36
C ALA A 182 4.92 11.28 -14.86
N CYS A 183 5.28 12.49 -14.44
CA CYS A 183 5.55 12.80 -13.04
C CYS A 183 4.33 13.41 -12.36
N LEU A 184 4.16 13.11 -11.07
CA LEU A 184 3.23 13.81 -10.20
C LEU A 184 3.69 15.27 -10.07
N ASP A 185 2.78 16.18 -10.40
CA ASP A 185 2.99 17.62 -10.43
C ASP A 185 1.89 18.31 -9.61
N SER A 186 2.14 19.56 -9.25
CA SER A 186 1.24 20.34 -8.43
C SER A 186 1.09 21.78 -8.91
N ASP A 187 -0.07 22.36 -8.59
CA ASP A 187 -0.29 23.80 -8.63
C ASP A 187 -0.64 24.27 -7.22
N PRO A 188 0.35 24.73 -6.44
CA PRO A 188 0.15 25.20 -5.06
C PRO A 188 -0.89 26.31 -4.95
N LYS A 189 -0.92 27.24 -5.91
CA LYS A 189 -1.83 28.39 -5.91
C LYS A 189 -3.28 27.96 -6.01
N ASN A 190 -3.57 27.02 -6.91
CA ASN A 190 -4.93 26.50 -7.14
C ASN A 190 -5.22 25.23 -6.32
N ARG A 191 -4.27 24.76 -5.52
CA ARG A 191 -4.34 23.54 -4.69
C ARG A 191 -4.61 22.25 -5.49
N LEU A 192 -4.09 22.17 -6.71
CA LEU A 192 -4.32 21.04 -7.61
C LEU A 192 -3.14 20.08 -7.63
N VAL A 193 -3.45 18.81 -7.90
CA VAL A 193 -2.48 17.73 -8.12
C VAL A 193 -2.88 16.98 -9.39
N PHE A 194 -1.90 16.73 -10.27
CA PHE A 194 -2.10 16.10 -11.57
C PHE A 194 -0.80 15.45 -12.03
N VAL A 195 -0.81 14.71 -13.15
CA VAL A 195 0.42 14.24 -13.79
C VAL A 195 0.74 15.02 -15.06
N LYS A 196 2.04 15.22 -15.31
CA LYS A 196 2.57 15.92 -16.49
C LYS A 196 3.91 15.29 -16.90
N SER A 197 4.38 15.57 -18.11
CA SER A 197 5.76 15.27 -18.51
C SER A 197 6.76 15.69 -17.44
N CYS A 198 7.72 14.81 -17.16
CA CYS A 198 8.68 15.02 -16.10
C CYS A 198 9.63 16.18 -16.39
N ASP A 199 9.74 17.08 -15.41
CA ASP A 199 10.77 18.09 -15.28
C ASP A 199 11.45 17.87 -13.92
N TYR A 200 12.63 17.23 -13.96
CA TYR A 200 13.39 16.88 -12.76
C TYR A 200 14.07 18.08 -12.09
N THR A 201 13.93 19.28 -12.65
CA THR A 201 14.37 20.52 -12.03
C THR A 201 13.22 21.29 -11.38
N SER A 202 11.97 20.90 -11.66
CA SER A 202 10.80 21.60 -11.15
C SER A 202 10.54 21.30 -9.67
N PRO A 203 10.40 22.33 -8.82
CA PRO A 203 9.99 22.13 -7.43
C PRO A 203 8.54 21.66 -7.30
N THR A 204 7.66 21.93 -8.28
CA THR A 204 6.24 21.48 -8.23
C THR A 204 6.09 19.98 -8.49
N GLN A 205 7.11 19.35 -9.07
CA GLN A 205 7.21 17.90 -9.29
C GLN A 205 8.10 17.20 -8.28
N SER A 206 8.59 17.93 -7.27
CA SER A 206 9.48 17.40 -6.24
C SER A 206 8.70 17.27 -4.93
N TRP A 207 8.82 16.09 -4.31
CA TRP A 207 8.01 15.71 -3.15
C TRP A 207 8.90 15.22 -2.00
N THR A 208 8.54 15.60 -0.78
CA THR A 208 9.20 15.17 0.45
C THR A 208 8.27 14.26 1.23
N TRP A 209 8.71 13.03 1.48
CA TRP A 209 8.01 12.10 2.37
C TRP A 209 8.43 12.30 3.81
N GLU A 210 7.49 12.20 4.74
CA GLU A 210 7.78 12.26 6.18
C GLU A 210 8.81 11.21 6.62
N LYS A 211 8.64 9.95 6.18
CA LYS A 211 9.60 8.87 6.46
C LYS A 211 9.97 8.16 5.18
N LEU A 212 11.27 8.06 4.94
CA LEU A 212 11.86 7.24 3.88
C LEU A 212 12.62 6.07 4.49
N LYS A 213 12.36 4.87 3.98
CA LYS A 213 12.91 3.60 4.46
C LYS A 213 13.33 2.72 3.28
N ILE A 214 13.90 3.31 2.23
CA ILE A 214 14.12 2.64 0.95
C ILE A 214 15.00 1.39 1.11
N ASP A 215 16.17 1.51 1.74
CA ASP A 215 17.08 0.36 1.86
C ASP A 215 16.54 -0.72 2.83
N VAL A 216 15.84 -0.31 3.89
CA VAL A 216 15.17 -1.23 4.82
C VAL A 216 14.04 -2.00 4.12
N ALA A 217 13.27 -1.31 3.29
CA ALA A 217 12.22 -1.92 2.47
C ALA A 217 12.82 -2.90 1.45
N GLU A 218 13.88 -2.50 0.74
CA GLU A 218 14.62 -3.37 -0.19
C GLU A 218 15.15 -4.64 0.50
N HIS A 219 15.62 -4.54 1.75
CA HIS A 219 16.01 -5.71 2.53
C HIS A 219 14.82 -6.61 2.87
N SER A 220 13.71 -6.03 3.35
CA SER A 220 12.51 -6.79 3.71
C SER A 220 11.84 -7.49 2.52
N MET A 221 12.00 -6.96 1.30
CA MET A 221 11.55 -7.63 0.07
C MET A 221 12.27 -8.95 -0.15
N LYS A 222 13.61 -8.96 0.04
CA LYS A 222 14.43 -10.16 -0.11
C LYS A 222 14.06 -11.21 0.94
N GLU A 223 13.83 -10.79 2.19
CA GLU A 223 13.37 -11.70 3.25
C GLU A 223 11.99 -12.30 2.97
N ALA A 224 11.13 -11.54 2.28
CA ALA A 224 9.81 -12.00 1.84
C ALA A 224 9.84 -12.90 0.60
N GLY A 225 11.01 -13.09 -0.02
CA GLY A 225 11.18 -13.89 -1.24
C GLY A 225 10.72 -13.19 -2.52
N LEU A 226 10.74 -11.85 -2.54
CA LEU A 226 10.39 -10.99 -3.67
C LEU A 226 11.61 -10.30 -4.30
#